data_AF-A0A1M3KNW6-F1
#
_entry.id   AF-A0A1M3KNW6-F1
#
_cell.length_a   1.000
_cell.length_b   1.000
_cell.length_c   1.000
_cell.angle_alpha   90.00
_cell.angle_beta   90.00
_cell.angle_gamma   90.00
#
_symmetry.space_group_name_H-M   'P 1'
#
loop_
_entity.id
_entity.type
_entity.pdbx_description
1 polymer ?
#
loop_
_entity_poly.entity_id
_entity_poly.type
_entity_poly.pdbx_seq_one_letter_code
_entity_poly.pdbx_strand_id
1 'polypeptide(L)' 'MTFRYSITLPATGSHKLPRFARWSRETAPDIVYSLPPQVPIEAETLTVRLRSVADRDRLRSLFPAALP' A
#
# COMPACT_ATOMS: atom_id res chain seq x y z
N MET A 1 3.61 4.36 17.91
CA MET A 1 3.08 4.92 16.65
C MET A 1 1.87 4.10 16.24
N THR A 2 0.70 4.71 16.09
CA THR A 2 -0.56 3.98 15.86
C THR A 2 -1.03 4.18 14.42
N PHE A 3 -1.05 3.12 13.62
CA PHE A 3 -1.63 3.15 12.28
C PHE A 3 -3.13 2.87 12.41
N ARG A 4 -3.94 3.94 12.49
CA ARG A 4 -5.40 3.84 12.69
C ARG A 4 -6.16 3.65 11.38
N TYR A 5 -5.56 4.02 10.25
CA TYR A 5 -6.22 3.95 8.95
C TYR A 5 -5.71 2.75 8.16
N SER A 6 -6.59 2.14 7.39
CA SER A 6 -6.24 1.12 6.41
C SER A 6 -6.81 1.48 5.05
N ILE A 7 -6.10 1.08 4.00
CA ILE A 7 -6.57 1.16 2.62
C ILE A 7 -6.30 -0.18 1.95
N THR A 8 -7.30 -0.67 1.22
CA THR A 8 -7.20 -1.89 0.44
C THR A 8 -7.02 -1.48 -1.01
N LEU A 9 -5.94 -1.96 -1.61
CA LEU A 9 -5.50 -1.58 -2.95
C LEU A 9 -5.45 -2.84 -3.83
N PRO A 10 -5.87 -2.77 -5.10
CA PRO A 10 -5.75 -3.90 -6.00
C PRO A 10 -4.26 -4.19 -6.30
N ALA A 11 -3.84 -5.40 -5.98
CA ALA A 11 -2.47 -5.87 -6.07
C ALA A 11 -2.43 -7.32 -6.57
N THR A 12 -2.16 -7.51 -7.85
CA THR A 12 -2.15 -8.83 -8.49
C THR A 12 -0.73 -9.39 -8.64
N GLY A 13 -0.63 -10.72 -8.62
CA GLY A 13 0.64 -11.45 -8.83
C GLY A 13 1.53 -11.61 -7.60
N SER A 14 2.67 -12.29 -7.76
CA SER A 14 3.60 -12.55 -6.65
C SER A 14 4.34 -11.29 -6.17
N HIS A 15 4.98 -11.37 -4.99
CA HIS A 15 5.86 -10.31 -4.47
C HIS A 15 5.20 -8.93 -4.27
N LYS A 16 3.91 -8.90 -3.87
CA LYS A 16 3.12 -7.67 -3.66
C LYS A 16 3.76 -6.69 -2.67
N LEU A 17 4.28 -7.21 -1.55
CA LEU A 17 4.90 -6.40 -0.50
C LEU A 17 6.13 -5.62 -1.00
N PRO A 18 7.16 -6.26 -1.57
CA PRO A 18 8.31 -5.53 -2.10
C PRO A 18 7.98 -4.67 -3.33
N ARG A 19 7.03 -5.07 -4.19
CA ARG A 19 6.55 -4.23 -5.32
C ARG A 19 5.92 -2.94 -4.81
N PHE A 20 5.02 -3.05 -3.85
CA PHE A 20 4.41 -1.86 -3.22
C PHE A 20 5.46 -1.00 -2.52
N ALA A 21 6.39 -1.62 -1.79
CA ALA A 21 7.46 -0.86 -1.13
C ALA A 21 8.31 -0.08 -2.14
N ARG A 22 8.66 -0.70 -3.27
CA ARG A 22 9.38 -0.03 -4.36
C ARG A 22 8.55 1.11 -4.98
N TRP A 23 7.32 0.84 -5.39
CA TRP A 23 6.42 1.85 -5.96
C TRP A 23 6.22 3.04 -5.01
N SER A 24 6.02 2.76 -3.72
CA SER A 24 5.85 3.80 -2.70
C SER A 24 7.10 4.66 -2.53
N ARG A 25 8.31 4.10 -2.64
CA ARG A 25 9.56 4.88 -2.56
C ARG A 25 9.75 5.77 -3.78
N GLU A 26 9.33 5.30 -4.95
CA GLU A 26 9.42 6.05 -6.21
C GLU A 26 8.37 7.17 -6.29
N THR A 27 7.14 6.90 -5.84
CA THR A 27 5.98 7.80 -6.04
C THR A 27 5.64 8.63 -4.80
N ALA A 28 5.88 8.09 -3.60
CA ALA A 28 5.42 8.65 -2.34
C ALA A 28 6.40 8.38 -1.17
N PRO A 29 7.68 8.79 -1.28
CA PRO A 29 8.71 8.50 -0.27
C PRO A 29 8.38 9.08 1.11
N ASP A 30 7.58 10.15 1.17
CA ASP A 30 7.17 10.82 2.41
C ASP A 30 6.01 10.12 3.16
N ILE A 31 5.35 9.14 2.54
CA ILE A 31 4.21 8.46 3.18
C ILE A 31 4.70 7.38 4.14
N VAL A 32 4.33 7.52 5.41
CA VAL A 32 4.61 6.52 6.44
C VAL A 32 3.49 5.49 6.49
N TYR A 33 3.81 4.25 6.12
CA TYR A 33 2.87 3.14 6.09
C TYR A 33 3.38 1.92 6.87
N SER A 34 2.46 1.03 7.19
CA SER A 34 2.73 -0.28 7.78
C SER A 34 2.12 -1.35 6.89
N LEU A 35 2.97 -2.27 6.45
CA LEU A 35 2.58 -3.41 5.63
C LEU A 35 2.19 -4.60 6.50
N PRO A 36 1.25 -5.43 6.02
CA PRO A 36 0.94 -6.70 6.66
C PRO A 36 2.15 -7.64 6.53
N PRO A 37 2.37 -8.50 7.53
CA PRO A 37 3.53 -9.39 7.56
C PRO A 37 3.47 -10.45 6.45
N GLN A 38 2.27 -10.86 6.04
CA GLN A 38 2.04 -11.84 4.99
C GLN A 38 0.79 -11.47 4.18
N VAL A 39 0.88 -11.64 2.86
CA VAL A 39 -0.25 -11.50 1.94
C VAL A 39 -0.30 -12.76 1.08
N PRO A 40 -1.45 -13.45 1.02
CA PRO A 40 -1.60 -14.62 0.16
C PRO A 40 -1.29 -14.27 -1.30
N ILE A 41 -0.69 -15.22 -2.03
CA ILE A 41 -0.37 -15.03 -3.47
C ILE A 41 -1.67 -14.88 -4.28
N GLU A 42 -2.72 -15.61 -3.90
CA GLU A 42 -4.04 -15.59 -4.53
C GLU A 42 -4.83 -14.29 -4.28
N ALA A 43 -4.49 -13.54 -3.21
CA ALA A 43 -5.27 -12.38 -2.81
C ALA A 43 -5.05 -11.18 -3.75
N GLU A 44 -5.98 -10.85 -4.63
CA GLU A 44 -5.83 -9.73 -5.59
C GLU A 44 -5.83 -8.33 -4.95
N THR A 45 -5.73 -8.26 -3.63
CA THR A 45 -5.75 -7.02 -2.84
C THR A 45 -4.62 -7.00 -1.81
N LEU A 46 -4.02 -5.83 -1.64
CA LEU A 46 -3.05 -5.51 -0.59
C LEU A 46 -3.68 -4.51 0.37
N THR A 47 -3.76 -4.88 1.65
CA THR A 47 -4.22 -3.94 2.69
C THR A 47 -3.01 -3.27 3.33
N VAL A 48 -2.94 -1.95 3.28
CA VAL A 48 -1.85 -1.13 3.83
C VAL A 48 -2.40 -0.28 4.97
N ARG A 49 -1.67 -0.22 6.08
CA ARG A 49 -2.03 0.61 7.23
C ARG A 49 -1.28 1.95 7.18
N LEU A 50 -1.96 3.03 7.54
CA LEU A 50 -1.50 4.40 7.42
C LEU A 50 -1.75 5.16 8.73
N ARG A 51 -0.92 6.18 8.99
CA ARG A 51 -1.02 7.00 10.21
C ARG A 51 -2.11 8.06 10.13
N SER A 52 -2.36 8.61 8.94
CA SER A 52 -3.25 9.75 8.74
C SER A 52 -4.22 9.53 7.57
N VAL A 53 -5.36 10.22 7.61
CA VAL A 53 -6.29 10.29 6.47
C VAL A 53 -5.65 11.00 5.27
N ALA A 54 -4.82 12.02 5.50
CA ALA A 54 -4.10 12.72 4.43
C ALA A 54 -3.19 11.76 3.64
N ASP A 55 -2.45 10.90 4.34
CA ASP A 55 -1.62 9.86 3.70
C ASP A 55 -2.49 8.88 2.91
N ARG A 56 -3.65 8.50 3.45
CA ARG A 56 -4.61 7.63 2.75
C ARG A 56 -5.10 8.26 1.46
N ASP A 57 -5.47 9.53 1.50
CA ASP A 57 -6.04 10.21 0.34
C ASP A 57 -4.99 10.49 -0.73
N ARG A 58 -3.78 10.85 -0.30
CA ARG A 58 -2.62 11.01 -1.19
C ARG A 58 -2.24 9.68 -1.83
N LEU A 59 -2.17 8.62 -1.04
CA LEU A 59 -1.86 7.29 -1.57
C LEU A 59 -2.95 6.83 -2.54
N ARG A 60 -4.23 7.02 -2.21
CA ARG A 60 -5.35 6.71 -3.11
C ARG A 60 -5.31 7.52 -4.41
N SER A 61 -4.88 8.79 -4.36
CA SER A 61 -4.78 9.65 -5.54
C SER A 61 -3.59 9.30 -6.43
N LEU A 62 -2.49 8.84 -5.84
CA LEU A 62 -1.28 8.41 -6.56
C LEU A 62 -1.39 6.97 -7.05
N PHE A 63 -2.21 6.14 -6.40
CA PHE A 63 -2.29 4.71 -6.69
C PHE A 63 -2.91 4.48 -8.08
N PRO A 64 -2.20 3.82 -9.00
CA PRO A 64 -2.75 3.45 -10.30
C PRO A 64 -3.82 2.36 -10.15
N ALA A 65 -4.63 2.11 -11.19
CA ALA A 65 -5.70 1.11 -11.14
C ALA A 65 -5.25 -0.32 -10.74
N ALA A 66 -3.96 -0.64 -10.90
CA ALA A 66 -3.32 -1.84 -10.37
C ALA A 66 -1.82 -1.60 -10.09
N LEU A 67 -1.27 -2.28 -9.09
CA LEU A 67 0.18 -2.25 -8.80
C LEU A 67 1.01 -2.75 -10.01
N PRO A 68 1.96 -1.93 -10.51
CA PRO A 68 2.82 -2.28 -11.64
C PRO A 68 3.92 -3.27 -11.27
#